data_AF-A0A5C5WIQ6-F1
#
_entry.id   AF-A0A5C5WIQ6-F1
#
_cell.length_a   1.000
_cell.length_b   1.000
_cell.length_c   1.000
_cell.angle_alpha   90.00
_cell.angle_beta   90.00
_cell.angle_gamma   90.00
#
_symmetry.space_group_name_H-M   'P 1'
#
loop_
_entity.id
_entity.type
_entity.pdbx_description
1 polymer ?
#
loop_
_entity_poly.entity_id
_entity_poly.type
_entity_poly.pdbx_seq_one_letter_code
_entity_poly.pdbx_strand_id
1 'polypeptide(L)'
;MNFLCHALPYLETNPLVAICTGVPDWLSAVDRKVRARRKMAALHLDSDDQKLRDVAAGIMKHIDDDRWFHSTEAFTHTNLELAVELRDLLPGDTGFRPMFVGHIVIEMLLDSIWIRRDRSFGEQYYSAVENADAREIERCVNVITGKPTMALAPLIGRFAEVAFLYDYAEPEGMLLRLNQVMKRVKLQPLPDSLLPWIARTDKLVESRMQRLLTPPDGRQLFQF
;
A
#
# COMPACT_ATOMS: atom_id res chain seq x y z
N MET A 1 4.50 -1.46 -2.84
CA MET A 1 4.45 -1.48 -1.37
C MET A 1 3.01 -1.19 -0.97
N ASN A 2 2.71 -1.17 0.33
CA ASN A 2 1.39 -0.74 0.82
C ASN A 2 1.48 0.66 1.46
N PHE A 3 0.35 1.13 2.00
CA PHE A 3 0.13 2.49 2.48
C PHE A 3 1.24 3.06 3.39
N LEU A 4 1.54 2.40 4.52
CA LEU A 4 2.45 2.98 5.51
C LEU A 4 3.89 3.00 4.99
N CYS A 5 4.36 1.90 4.40
CA CYS A 5 5.71 1.83 3.83
C CYS A 5 5.98 2.91 2.78
N HIS A 6 5.01 3.24 1.93
CA HIS A 6 5.16 4.36 1.00
C HIS A 6 5.27 5.72 1.70
N ALA A 7 4.52 5.91 2.79
CA ALA A 7 4.42 7.20 3.47
C ALA A 7 5.63 7.51 4.37
N LEU A 8 6.21 6.49 5.02
CA LEU A 8 7.22 6.64 6.06
C LEU A 8 8.39 7.58 5.69
N PRO A 9 9.03 7.48 4.50
CA PRO A 9 10.18 8.33 4.17
C PRO A 9 9.86 9.83 4.11
N TYR A 10 8.58 10.19 4.01
CA TYR A 10 8.12 11.56 3.79
C TYR A 10 7.28 12.10 4.96
N LEU A 11 6.91 11.25 5.92
CA LEU A 11 5.87 11.56 6.91
C LEU A 11 6.23 12.77 7.79
N GLU A 12 7.49 12.89 8.19
CA GLU A 12 7.97 14.01 9.00
C GLU A 12 8.22 15.29 8.19
N THR A 13 8.66 15.16 6.94
CA THR A 13 9.15 16.29 6.12
C THR A 13 8.07 16.92 5.25
N ASN A 14 7.17 16.11 4.71
CA ASN A 14 6.02 16.57 3.92
C ASN A 14 4.84 15.59 4.07
N PRO A 15 4.01 15.77 5.13
CA PRO A 15 2.88 14.89 5.42
C PRO A 15 1.89 14.77 4.26
N LEU A 16 1.67 15.84 3.48
CA LEU A 16 0.76 15.81 2.34
C LEU A 16 1.30 14.89 1.22
N VAL A 17 2.59 14.97 0.91
CA VAL A 17 3.23 14.02 -0.01
C VAL A 17 3.13 12.60 0.52
N ALA A 18 3.41 12.40 1.81
CA ALA A 18 3.37 11.09 2.46
C ALA A 18 2.00 10.41 2.32
N ILE A 19 0.91 11.09 2.70
CA ILE A 19 -0.44 10.51 2.59
C ILE A 19 -0.87 10.36 1.13
N CYS A 20 -0.43 11.26 0.23
CA CYS A 20 -0.81 11.19 -1.18
C CYS A 20 -0.12 10.06 -1.95
N THR A 21 0.86 9.38 -1.34
CA THR A 21 1.32 8.08 -1.84
C THR A 21 0.19 7.02 -1.83
N GLY A 22 -0.84 7.17 -1.00
CA GLY A 22 -2.01 6.27 -0.99
C GLY A 22 -3.01 6.50 -2.13
N VAL A 23 -2.91 7.61 -2.88
CA VAL A 23 -3.90 7.99 -3.91
C VAL A 23 -4.11 6.91 -4.98
N PRO A 24 -3.06 6.29 -5.56
CA PRO A 24 -3.26 5.24 -6.57
C PRO A 24 -4.07 4.03 -6.05
N ASP A 25 -3.86 3.64 -4.80
CA ASP A 25 -4.58 2.52 -4.17
C ASP A 25 -6.00 2.90 -3.77
N TRP A 26 -6.19 4.11 -3.23
CA TRP A 26 -7.51 4.67 -2.96
C TRP A 26 -8.37 4.71 -4.22
N LEU A 27 -7.85 5.25 -5.33
CA LEU A 27 -8.56 5.26 -6.62
C LEU A 27 -8.88 3.84 -7.10
N SER A 28 -7.95 2.90 -6.95
CA SER A 28 -8.19 1.50 -7.29
C SER A 28 -9.29 0.85 -6.45
N ALA A 29 -9.58 1.39 -5.26
CA ALA A 29 -10.66 0.92 -4.39
C ALA A 29 -12.03 1.54 -4.73
N VAL A 30 -12.10 2.83 -5.09
CA VAL A 30 -13.40 3.53 -5.30
C VAL A 30 -13.77 3.79 -6.74
N ASP A 31 -12.81 3.99 -7.64
CA ASP A 31 -13.08 4.23 -9.05
C ASP A 31 -11.93 3.79 -9.96
N ARG A 32 -11.93 2.50 -10.34
CA ARG A 32 -10.88 1.91 -11.19
C ARG A 32 -10.79 2.52 -12.60
N LYS A 33 -11.76 3.36 -13.01
CA LYS A 33 -11.73 4.08 -14.31
C LYS A 33 -10.93 5.38 -14.22
N VAL A 34 -10.73 5.91 -13.02
CA VAL A 34 -9.86 7.05 -12.72
C VAL A 34 -8.52 6.49 -12.24
N ARG A 35 -7.43 6.85 -12.94
CA ARG A 35 -6.09 6.35 -12.60
C ARG A 35 -5.10 7.50 -12.61
N ALA A 36 -4.47 7.73 -11.47
CA ALA A 36 -3.35 8.64 -11.33
C ALA A 36 -2.11 8.02 -11.99
N ARG A 37 -1.86 8.38 -13.26
CA ARG A 37 -0.72 7.86 -14.03
C ARG A 37 0.48 8.79 -13.90
N ARG A 38 1.69 8.20 -13.95
CA ARG A 38 2.98 8.91 -13.92
C ARG A 38 3.02 10.11 -14.86
N LYS A 39 2.64 9.90 -16.13
CA LYS A 39 2.64 10.97 -17.15
C LYS A 39 1.77 12.16 -16.75
N MET A 40 0.65 11.91 -16.08
CA MET A 40 -0.29 12.97 -15.70
C MET A 40 0.18 13.71 -14.46
N ALA A 41 0.61 12.98 -13.42
CA ALA A 41 1.17 13.59 -12.21
C ALA A 41 2.41 14.44 -12.53
N ALA A 42 3.28 13.97 -13.44
CA ALA A 42 4.48 14.70 -13.83
C ALA A 42 4.22 16.10 -14.40
N LEU A 43 3.05 16.36 -15.00
CA LEU A 43 2.68 17.68 -15.54
C LEU A 43 2.47 18.74 -14.46
N HIS A 44 2.32 18.31 -13.21
CA HIS A 44 1.94 19.18 -12.09
C HIS A 44 3.04 19.32 -11.04
N LEU A 45 4.24 18.76 -11.26
CA LEU A 45 5.35 18.85 -10.31
C LEU A 45 5.89 20.28 -10.15
N ASP A 46 5.74 21.12 -11.18
CA ASP A 46 6.18 22.53 -11.20
C ASP A 46 5.00 23.52 -11.14
N SER A 47 3.78 23.06 -10.80
CA SER A 47 2.58 23.92 -10.74
C SER A 47 2.73 25.01 -9.68
N ASP A 48 2.28 26.25 -9.87
CA ASP A 48 2.33 27.28 -8.82
C ASP A 48 1.48 26.94 -7.57
N ASP A 49 0.47 26.07 -7.71
CA ASP A 49 -0.34 25.54 -6.61
C ASP A 49 0.45 24.47 -5.83
N GLN A 50 0.96 24.85 -4.65
CA GLN A 50 1.74 23.97 -3.78
C GLN A 50 1.02 22.65 -3.45
N LYS A 51 -0.30 22.67 -3.21
CA LYS A 51 -1.04 21.46 -2.86
C LYS A 51 -1.15 20.52 -4.06
N LEU A 52 -1.36 21.09 -5.24
CA LEU A 52 -1.36 20.33 -6.49
C LEU A 52 0.02 19.68 -6.76
N ARG A 53 1.11 20.42 -6.51
CA ARG A 53 2.47 19.87 -6.58
C ARG A 53 2.68 18.71 -5.60
N ASP A 54 2.29 18.87 -4.34
CA ASP A 54 2.51 17.86 -3.30
C ASP A 54 1.69 16.58 -3.56
N VAL A 55 0.43 16.72 -3.99
CA VAL A 55 -0.41 15.57 -4.38
C VAL A 55 0.20 14.85 -5.57
N ALA A 56 0.66 15.60 -6.59
CA ALA A 56 1.34 15.03 -7.75
C ALA A 56 2.65 14.31 -7.36
N ALA A 57 3.44 14.89 -6.45
CA ALA A 57 4.65 14.30 -5.94
C ALA A 57 4.36 13.00 -5.17
N GLY A 58 3.36 12.95 -4.31
CA GLY A 58 2.95 11.73 -3.60
C GLY A 58 2.57 10.58 -4.56
N ILE A 59 1.79 10.88 -5.59
CA ILE A 59 1.46 9.91 -6.66
C ILE A 59 2.73 9.40 -7.36
N MET A 60 3.66 10.32 -7.68
CA MET A 60 4.92 9.95 -8.32
C MET A 60 5.77 9.06 -7.42
N LYS A 61 5.83 9.35 -6.11
CA LYS A 61 6.55 8.52 -5.13
C LYS A 61 5.99 7.12 -5.07
N HIS A 62 4.68 6.95 -4.93
CA HIS A 62 4.05 5.62 -4.97
C HIS A 62 4.46 4.81 -6.21
N ILE A 63 4.35 5.40 -7.41
CA ILE A 63 4.66 4.73 -8.67
C ILE A 63 6.14 4.32 -8.75
N ASP A 64 7.02 5.19 -8.26
CA ASP A 64 8.45 4.95 -8.27
C ASP A 64 8.83 3.89 -7.25
N ASP A 65 8.21 3.94 -6.08
CA ASP A 65 8.38 3.00 -4.99
C ASP A 65 7.96 1.60 -5.38
N ASP A 66 6.79 1.44 -5.97
CA ASP A 66 6.35 0.17 -6.54
C ASP A 66 7.32 -0.38 -7.56
N ARG A 67 7.76 0.47 -8.50
CA ARG A 67 8.65 0.05 -9.58
C ARG A 67 9.93 -0.56 -9.04
N TRP A 68 10.61 0.13 -8.12
CA TRP A 68 11.87 -0.38 -7.63
C TRP A 68 11.65 -1.55 -6.66
N PHE A 69 10.62 -1.48 -5.81
CA PHE A 69 10.32 -2.51 -4.81
C PHE A 69 10.06 -3.87 -5.46
N HIS A 70 9.19 -3.92 -6.48
CA HIS A 70 8.87 -5.16 -7.20
C HIS A 70 10.03 -5.66 -8.07
N SER A 71 11.02 -4.82 -8.36
CA SER A 71 12.22 -5.21 -9.09
C SER A 71 13.33 -5.79 -8.22
N THR A 72 13.20 -5.73 -6.88
CA THR A 72 14.22 -6.28 -5.99
C THR A 72 14.28 -7.80 -6.07
N GLU A 73 15.50 -8.36 -5.96
CA GLU A 73 15.71 -9.81 -5.85
C GLU A 73 14.98 -10.37 -4.61
N ALA A 74 15.04 -9.63 -3.49
CA ALA A 74 14.40 -10.01 -2.25
C ALA A 74 12.88 -10.16 -2.41
N PHE A 75 12.21 -9.23 -3.11
CA PHE A 75 10.77 -9.34 -3.38
C PHE A 75 10.47 -10.52 -4.29
N THR A 76 11.22 -10.65 -5.39
CA THR A 76 11.01 -11.71 -6.38
C THR A 76 11.14 -13.10 -5.76
N HIS A 77 12.19 -13.35 -4.99
CA HIS A 77 12.42 -14.63 -4.32
C HIS A 77 11.39 -14.89 -3.22
N THR A 78 11.08 -13.89 -2.39
CA THR A 78 10.09 -14.05 -1.32
C THR A 78 8.70 -14.32 -1.88
N ASN A 79 8.28 -13.60 -2.91
CA ASN A 79 6.97 -13.82 -3.51
C ASN A 79 6.87 -15.21 -4.16
N LEU A 80 7.93 -15.68 -4.83
CA LEU A 80 7.97 -17.03 -5.40
C LEU A 80 7.86 -18.11 -4.31
N GLU A 81 8.62 -17.98 -3.23
CA GLU A 81 8.59 -18.92 -2.10
C GLU A 81 7.19 -18.99 -1.47
N LEU A 82 6.58 -17.84 -1.18
CA LEU A 82 5.22 -17.78 -0.66
C LEU A 82 4.19 -18.35 -1.63
N ALA A 83 4.35 -18.13 -2.93
CA ALA A 83 3.44 -18.66 -3.94
C ALA A 83 3.51 -20.20 -4.07
N VAL A 84 4.70 -20.79 -3.84
CA VAL A 84 4.85 -22.25 -3.77
C VAL A 84 4.12 -22.79 -2.55
N GLU A 85 4.36 -22.23 -1.36
CA GLU A 85 3.67 -22.64 -0.13
C GLU A 85 2.14 -22.53 -0.26
N LEU A 86 1.65 -21.42 -0.80
CA LEU A 86 0.23 -21.19 -1.00
C LEU A 86 -0.40 -22.20 -1.96
N ARG A 87 0.32 -22.67 -2.98
CA ARG A 87 -0.19 -23.69 -3.90
C ARG A 87 -0.44 -25.03 -3.19
N ASP A 88 0.40 -25.37 -2.23
CA ASP A 88 0.27 -26.61 -1.46
C ASP A 88 -0.83 -26.53 -0.40
N LEU A 89 -1.14 -25.32 0.09
CA LEU A 89 -2.15 -25.08 1.12
C LEU A 89 -3.55 -24.81 0.57
N LEU A 90 -3.66 -24.35 -0.68
CA LEU A 90 -4.94 -23.99 -1.30
C LEU A 90 -5.50 -25.16 -2.11
N PRO A 91 -6.83 -25.37 -2.08
CA PRO A 91 -7.45 -26.53 -2.72
C PRO A 91 -7.46 -26.41 -4.25
N GLY A 92 -6.58 -27.16 -4.93
CA GLY A 92 -6.60 -27.33 -6.39
C GLY A 92 -6.37 -26.05 -7.20
N ASP A 93 -6.75 -26.05 -8.49
CA ASP A 93 -6.54 -24.93 -9.42
C ASP A 93 -7.67 -23.87 -9.36
N THR A 94 -8.15 -23.60 -8.15
CA THR A 94 -9.31 -22.75 -7.86
C THR A 94 -8.98 -21.27 -7.96
N GLY A 95 -8.30 -20.83 -9.02
CA GLY A 95 -8.20 -19.42 -9.41
C GLY A 95 -7.66 -18.44 -8.34
N PHE A 96 -7.08 -18.91 -7.22
CA PHE A 96 -6.64 -18.06 -6.11
C PHE A 96 -5.46 -17.16 -6.45
N ARG A 97 -4.71 -17.48 -7.50
CA ARG A 97 -3.50 -16.77 -7.95
C ARG A 97 -2.45 -16.63 -6.83
N PRO A 98 -1.75 -17.71 -6.44
CA PRO A 98 -0.77 -17.69 -5.35
C PRO A 98 0.28 -16.57 -5.41
N MET A 99 0.83 -16.27 -6.60
CA MET A 99 1.78 -15.15 -6.80
C MET A 99 1.19 -13.77 -6.46
N PHE A 100 -0.11 -13.59 -6.67
CA PHE A 100 -0.81 -12.35 -6.34
C PHE A 100 -1.09 -12.25 -4.84
N VAL A 101 -1.46 -13.36 -4.21
CA VAL A 101 -1.67 -13.41 -2.75
C VAL A 101 -0.35 -13.20 -2.01
N GLY A 102 0.73 -13.89 -2.42
CA GLY A 102 2.07 -13.72 -1.85
C GLY A 102 2.55 -12.27 -1.94
N HIS A 103 2.36 -11.61 -3.08
CA HIS A 103 2.64 -10.19 -3.28
C HIS A 103 1.97 -9.34 -2.19
N ILE A 104 0.64 -9.43 -2.08
CA ILE A 104 -0.13 -8.57 -1.17
C ILE A 104 0.25 -8.84 0.29
N VAL A 105 0.45 -10.10 0.65
CA VAL A 105 0.86 -10.49 2.01
C VAL A 105 2.19 -9.85 2.39
N ILE A 106 3.18 -9.84 1.48
CA ILE A 106 4.46 -9.16 1.74
C ILE A 106 4.23 -7.67 2.04
N GLU A 107 3.44 -6.99 1.20
CA GLU A 107 3.21 -5.55 1.35
C GLU A 107 2.44 -5.22 2.65
N MET A 108 1.43 -6.00 3.01
CA MET A 108 0.67 -5.85 4.26
C MET A 108 1.52 -6.14 5.50
N LEU A 109 2.36 -7.18 5.44
CA LEU A 109 3.25 -7.52 6.55
C LEU A 109 4.31 -6.44 6.78
N LEU A 110 4.83 -5.82 5.73
CA LEU A 110 5.79 -4.72 5.89
C LEU A 110 5.19 -3.54 6.67
N ASP A 111 3.95 -3.15 6.38
CA ASP A 111 3.23 -2.13 7.18
C ASP A 111 3.04 -2.60 8.64
N SER A 112 2.63 -3.85 8.84
CA SER A 112 2.44 -4.45 10.17
C SER A 112 3.72 -4.47 11.00
N ILE A 113 4.85 -4.85 10.40
CA ILE A 113 6.15 -4.90 11.05
C ILE A 113 6.57 -3.52 11.54
N TRP A 114 6.37 -2.46 10.74
CA TRP A 114 6.66 -1.09 11.18
C TRP A 114 5.81 -0.68 12.38
N ILE A 115 4.49 -0.90 12.32
CA ILE A 115 3.56 -0.57 13.42
C ILE A 115 3.91 -1.37 14.68
N ARG A 116 4.34 -2.62 14.54
CA ARG A 116 4.72 -3.49 15.66
C ARG A 116 6.06 -3.08 16.30
N ARG A 117 7.00 -2.55 15.52
CA ARG A 117 8.27 -1.99 16.01
C ARG A 117 8.05 -0.72 16.82
N ASP A 118 7.24 0.19 16.28
CA ASP A 118 6.80 1.38 16.98
C ASP A 118 5.40 1.78 16.50
N ARG A 119 4.45 1.74 17.43
CA ARG A 119 3.05 2.09 17.17
C ARG A 119 2.91 3.54 16.69
N SER A 120 3.84 4.41 17.08
CA SER A 120 3.84 5.83 16.71
C SER A 120 3.85 6.04 15.19
N PHE A 121 4.45 5.12 14.41
CA PHE A 121 4.42 5.21 12.95
C PHE A 121 3.01 5.14 12.38
N GLY A 122 2.18 4.21 12.89
CA GLY A 122 0.78 4.11 12.50
C GLY A 122 -0.04 5.31 12.97
N GLU A 123 0.21 5.77 14.21
CA GLU A 123 -0.51 6.91 14.80
C GLU A 123 -0.22 8.21 14.04
N GLN A 124 1.05 8.48 13.71
CA GLN A 124 1.46 9.62 12.91
C GLN A 124 0.87 9.56 11.50
N TYR A 125 0.88 8.38 10.86
CA TYR A 125 0.32 8.22 9.53
C TYR A 125 -1.18 8.51 9.50
N TYR A 126 -1.96 7.90 10.41
CA TYR A 126 -3.39 8.12 10.46
C TYR A 126 -3.76 9.54 10.90
N SER A 127 -3.02 10.12 11.84
CA SER A 127 -3.17 11.54 12.20
C SER A 127 -2.91 12.45 11.00
N ALA A 128 -1.90 12.17 10.17
CA ALA A 128 -1.65 12.94 8.95
C ALA A 128 -2.81 12.81 7.94
N VAL A 129 -3.41 11.62 7.80
CA VAL A 129 -4.57 11.41 6.92
C VAL A 129 -5.80 12.14 7.46
N GLU A 130 -6.07 12.06 8.76
CA GLU A 130 -7.23 12.69 9.42
C GLU A 130 -7.16 14.22 9.35
N ASN A 131 -5.97 14.80 9.53
CA ASN A 131 -5.77 16.25 9.51
C ASN A 131 -5.73 16.85 8.10
N ALA A 132 -5.65 16.02 7.06
CA ALA A 132 -5.61 16.50 5.68
C ALA A 132 -6.99 16.88 5.14
N ASP A 133 -7.05 17.93 4.33
CA ASP A 133 -8.27 18.29 3.62
C ASP A 133 -8.53 17.31 2.46
N ALA A 134 -9.34 16.28 2.75
CA ALA A 134 -9.69 15.23 1.80
C ALA A 134 -10.38 15.77 0.54
N ARG A 135 -11.13 16.89 0.62
CA ARG A 135 -11.80 17.50 -0.54
C ARG A 135 -10.79 18.18 -1.44
N GLU A 136 -9.77 18.79 -0.83
CA GLU A 136 -8.68 19.41 -1.56
C GLU A 136 -7.79 18.38 -2.27
N ILE A 137 -7.52 17.24 -1.62
CA ILE A 137 -6.86 16.09 -2.27
C ILE A 137 -7.70 15.63 -3.47
N GLU A 138 -9.01 15.44 -3.29
CA GLU A 138 -9.91 15.06 -4.39
C GLU A 138 -9.90 16.07 -5.54
N ARG A 139 -9.93 17.38 -5.24
CA ARG A 139 -9.80 18.44 -6.25
C ARG A 139 -8.50 18.29 -7.04
N CYS A 140 -7.36 18.16 -6.36
CA CYS A 140 -6.06 17.98 -7.00
C CYS A 140 -6.02 16.71 -7.87
N VAL A 141 -6.56 15.60 -7.38
CA VAL A 141 -6.63 14.34 -8.13
C VAL A 141 -7.52 14.47 -9.37
N ASN A 142 -8.64 15.19 -9.28
CA ASN A 142 -9.49 15.46 -10.44
C ASN A 142 -8.75 16.30 -11.50
N VAL A 143 -7.97 17.30 -11.08
CA VAL A 143 -7.10 18.09 -11.98
C VAL A 143 -6.04 17.19 -12.63
N ILE A 144 -5.27 16.46 -11.82
CA ILE A 144 -4.19 15.59 -12.31
C ILE A 144 -4.73 14.54 -13.28
N THR A 145 -5.83 13.88 -12.95
CA THR A 145 -6.35 12.78 -13.77
C THR A 145 -7.16 13.25 -14.97
N GLY A 146 -7.57 14.53 -15.00
CA GLY A 146 -8.49 15.09 -15.99
C GLY A 146 -9.88 14.44 -15.95
N LYS A 147 -10.24 13.75 -14.87
CA LYS A 147 -11.51 13.04 -14.71
C LYS A 147 -12.14 13.38 -13.37
N PRO A 148 -13.42 13.76 -13.33
CA PRO A 148 -14.09 14.01 -12.07
C PRO A 148 -14.37 12.71 -11.31
N THR A 149 -14.10 12.71 -10.02
CA THR A 149 -14.65 11.78 -9.03
C THR A 149 -15.13 12.55 -7.80
N MET A 150 -16.12 11.98 -7.10
CA MET A 150 -16.64 12.46 -5.81
C MET A 150 -16.52 11.38 -4.73
N ALA A 151 -15.85 10.28 -5.05
CA ALA A 151 -15.77 9.10 -4.18
C ALA A 151 -14.47 9.07 -3.36
N LEU A 152 -13.50 9.93 -3.66
CA LEU A 152 -12.18 9.90 -3.03
C LEU A 152 -12.21 10.56 -1.66
N ALA A 153 -12.79 11.76 -1.53
CA ALA A 153 -12.84 12.45 -0.24
C ALA A 153 -13.61 11.64 0.83
N PRO A 154 -14.80 11.04 0.55
CA PRO A 154 -15.47 10.16 1.49
C PRO A 154 -14.68 8.88 1.82
N LEU A 155 -13.86 8.39 0.88
CA LEU A 155 -13.01 7.24 1.14
C LEU A 155 -11.88 7.59 2.10
N ILE A 156 -11.19 8.71 1.89
CA ILE A 156 -10.08 9.15 2.75
C ILE A 156 -10.57 9.30 4.19
N GLY A 157 -11.75 9.91 4.40
CA GLY A 157 -12.37 10.01 5.72
C GLY A 157 -12.61 8.63 6.35
N ARG A 158 -13.24 7.70 5.61
CA ARG A 158 -13.45 6.33 6.11
C ARG A 158 -12.15 5.55 6.31
N PHE A 159 -11.12 5.82 5.51
CA PHE A 159 -9.82 5.17 5.63
C PHE A 159 -9.15 5.53 6.96
N ALA A 160 -9.20 6.82 7.35
CA ALA A 160 -8.72 7.28 8.64
C ALA A 160 -9.56 6.73 9.80
N GLU A 161 -10.89 6.78 9.69
CA GLU A 161 -11.82 6.29 10.72
C GLU A 161 -11.64 4.80 11.03
N VAL A 162 -11.52 3.97 9.99
CA VAL A 162 -11.41 2.51 10.15
C VAL A 162 -10.01 2.12 10.64
N ALA A 163 -8.98 2.90 10.31
CA ALA A 163 -7.59 2.65 10.68
C ALA A 163 -7.10 1.20 10.45
N PHE A 164 -7.49 0.61 9.32
CA PHE A 164 -7.42 -0.85 9.11
C PHE A 164 -6.01 -1.45 9.05
N LEU A 165 -4.94 -0.66 8.91
CA LEU A 165 -3.58 -1.19 8.96
C LEU A 165 -3.30 -1.86 10.32
N TYR A 166 -3.98 -1.44 11.39
CA TYR A 166 -3.88 -2.10 12.70
C TYR A 166 -4.43 -3.53 12.69
N ASP A 167 -5.35 -3.87 11.77
CA ASP A 167 -5.87 -5.24 11.65
C ASP A 167 -4.79 -6.21 11.13
N TYR A 168 -3.68 -5.70 10.58
CA TYR A 168 -2.58 -6.54 10.10
C TYR A 168 -1.76 -7.15 11.24
N ALA A 169 -1.97 -6.71 12.48
CA ALA A 169 -1.24 -7.21 13.64
C ALA A 169 -1.60 -8.68 13.95
N GLU A 170 -2.86 -9.06 13.72
CA GLU A 170 -3.36 -10.40 14.01
C GLU A 170 -3.71 -11.17 12.71
N PRO A 171 -3.42 -12.49 12.63
CA PRO A 171 -3.68 -13.29 11.44
C PRO A 171 -5.13 -13.22 10.94
N GLU A 172 -6.10 -13.19 11.84
CA GLU A 172 -7.53 -13.11 11.52
C GLU A 172 -7.89 -11.77 10.88
N GLY A 173 -7.36 -10.67 11.42
CA GLY A 173 -7.53 -9.34 10.88
C GLY A 173 -6.88 -9.21 9.50
N MET A 174 -5.66 -9.75 9.34
CA MET A 174 -4.98 -9.80 8.05
C MET A 174 -5.77 -10.61 7.02
N LEU A 175 -6.25 -11.81 7.38
CA LEU A 175 -7.06 -12.66 6.49
C LEU A 175 -8.36 -11.96 6.07
N LEU A 176 -9.03 -11.27 7.00
CA LEU A 176 -10.20 -10.46 6.72
C LEU A 176 -9.89 -9.39 5.65
N ARG A 177 -8.79 -8.66 5.80
CA ARG A 177 -8.38 -7.60 4.84
C ARG A 177 -7.92 -8.17 3.50
N LEU A 178 -7.21 -9.30 3.49
CA LEU A 178 -6.90 -10.03 2.27
C LEU A 178 -8.18 -10.42 1.51
N ASN A 179 -9.18 -10.95 2.20
CA ASN A 179 -10.45 -11.35 1.58
C ASN A 179 -11.26 -10.17 1.02
N GLN A 180 -11.12 -8.96 1.58
CA GLN A 180 -11.65 -7.74 0.97
C GLN A 180 -10.96 -7.42 -0.35
N VAL A 181 -9.64 -7.63 -0.45
CA VAL A 181 -8.89 -7.49 -1.71
C VAL A 181 -9.31 -8.57 -2.71
N MET A 182 -9.39 -9.85 -2.31
CA MET A 182 -9.82 -10.96 -3.16
C MET A 182 -11.19 -10.70 -3.77
N LYS A 183 -12.16 -10.24 -2.97
CA LYS A 183 -13.50 -9.85 -3.43
C LYS A 183 -13.43 -8.73 -4.47
N ARG A 184 -12.60 -7.71 -4.27
CA ARG A 184 -12.44 -6.57 -5.19
C ARG A 184 -11.88 -6.99 -6.54
N VAL A 185 -10.99 -7.99 -6.57
CA VAL A 185 -10.44 -8.55 -7.80
C VAL A 185 -11.21 -9.75 -8.35
N LYS A 186 -12.37 -10.07 -7.77
CA LYS A 186 -13.27 -11.17 -8.17
C LYS A 186 -12.62 -12.56 -8.08
N LEU A 187 -11.75 -12.76 -7.10
CA LEU A 187 -11.18 -14.06 -6.76
C LEU A 187 -11.93 -14.69 -5.58
N GLN A 188 -11.78 -16.00 -5.41
CA GLN A 188 -12.35 -16.74 -4.29
C GLN A 188 -11.75 -16.25 -2.96
N PRO A 189 -12.55 -16.19 -1.87
CA PRO A 189 -12.01 -15.88 -0.56
C PRO A 189 -11.05 -16.99 -0.11
N LEU A 190 -9.94 -16.57 0.49
CA LEU A 190 -8.96 -17.42 1.14
C LEU A 190 -9.58 -18.07 2.39
N PRO A 191 -9.31 -19.37 2.62
CA PRO A 191 -9.87 -20.12 3.74
C PRO A 191 -9.13 -19.87 5.07
N ASP A 192 -9.82 -20.09 6.18
CA ASP A 192 -9.25 -19.98 7.54
C ASP A 192 -8.09 -20.95 7.79
N SER A 193 -7.97 -22.02 6.99
CA SER A 193 -6.81 -22.93 7.03
C SER A 193 -5.48 -22.23 6.73
N LEU A 194 -5.49 -21.00 6.20
CA LEU A 194 -4.30 -20.18 6.01
C LEU A 194 -3.87 -19.38 7.25
N LEU A 195 -4.65 -19.30 8.32
CA LEU A 195 -4.27 -18.54 9.52
C LEU A 195 -2.89 -18.95 10.09
N PRO A 196 -2.55 -20.26 10.21
CA PRO A 196 -1.22 -20.68 10.66
C PRO A 196 -0.11 -20.36 9.66
N TRP A 197 -0.44 -20.17 8.37
CA TRP A 197 0.52 -19.72 7.35
C TRP A 197 0.79 -18.22 7.50
N ILE A 198 -0.25 -17.41 7.62
CA ILE A 198 -0.12 -15.96 7.86
C ILE A 198 0.75 -15.70 9.10
N ALA A 199 0.47 -16.39 10.21
CA ALA A 199 1.20 -16.22 11.47
C ALA A 199 2.71 -16.49 11.35
N ARG A 200 3.13 -17.47 10.54
CA ARG A 200 4.56 -17.80 10.36
C ARG A 200 5.24 -16.95 9.29
N THR A 201 4.50 -16.51 8.26
CA THR A 201 5.05 -15.71 7.15
C THR A 201 5.58 -14.36 7.63
N ASP A 202 5.01 -13.79 8.70
CA ASP A 202 5.51 -12.57 9.36
C ASP A 202 7.03 -12.62 9.61
N LYS A 203 7.53 -13.72 10.19
CA LYS A 203 8.95 -13.87 10.52
C LYS A 203 9.85 -13.94 9.29
N LEU A 204 9.35 -14.55 8.21
CA LEU A 204 10.06 -14.59 6.94
C LEU A 204 10.23 -13.18 6.36
N VAL A 205 9.14 -12.42 6.28
CA VAL A 205 9.15 -11.05 5.74
C VAL A 205 10.01 -10.14 6.62
N GLU A 206 9.88 -10.23 7.95
CA GLU A 206 10.69 -9.48 8.92
C GLU A 206 12.19 -9.75 8.75
N SER A 207 12.59 -11.02 8.57
CA SER A 207 14.01 -11.38 8.33
C SER A 207 14.58 -10.83 7.01
N ARG A 208 13.72 -10.47 6.06
CA ARG A 208 14.09 -9.96 4.73
C ARG A 208 13.81 -8.47 4.56
N MET A 209 13.21 -7.83 5.55
CA MET A 209 12.70 -6.47 5.50
C MET A 209 13.73 -5.46 4.98
N GLN A 210 14.96 -5.50 5.49
CA GLN A 210 16.02 -4.59 5.02
C GLN A 210 16.29 -4.76 3.53
N ARG A 211 16.37 -6.00 3.04
CA ARG A 211 16.61 -6.29 1.60
C ARG A 211 15.40 -5.96 0.73
N LEU A 212 14.19 -6.12 1.27
CA LEU A 212 12.93 -5.77 0.60
C LEU A 212 12.79 -4.25 0.44
N LEU A 213 13.22 -3.49 1.44
CA LEU A 213 13.07 -2.04 1.50
C LEU A 213 14.37 -1.27 1.16
N THR A 214 15.36 -1.94 0.54
CA THR A 214 16.54 -1.28 -0.03
C THR A 214 16.41 -1.22 -1.56
N PRO A 215 16.28 -0.03 -2.15
CA PRO A 215 16.30 0.17 -3.58
C PRO A 215 17.55 -0.41 -4.27
N PRO A 216 17.46 -0.86 -5.53
CA PRO A 216 18.59 -1.41 -6.26
C PRO A 216 19.78 -0.45 -6.46
N ASP A 217 19.52 0.87 -6.40
CA ASP A 217 20.56 1.91 -6.47
C ASP A 217 21.24 2.17 -5.11
N GLY A 218 20.86 1.44 -4.06
CA GLY A 218 21.48 1.49 -2.74
C GLY A 218 21.09 2.70 -1.89
N ARG A 219 20.19 3.58 -2.35
CA ARG A 219 19.75 4.74 -1.55
C ARG A 219 19.02 4.30 -0.29
N GLN A 220 19.27 4.98 0.82
CA GLN A 220 18.60 4.68 2.09
C GLN A 220 17.33 5.52 2.23
N LEU A 221 16.17 4.86 2.20
CA LEU A 221 14.85 5.48 2.41
C LEU A 221 14.28 5.23 3.81
N PHE A 222 14.79 4.19 4.49
CA PHE A 222 14.29 3.73 5.79
C PHE A 222 15.45 3.59 6.78
N GLN A 223 15.17 3.83 8.06
CA GLN A 223 16.10 3.60 9.17
C GLN A 223 15.65 2.36 9.95
N PHE A 224 16.40 1.25 9.87
CA PHE A 224 16.00 -0.08 10.35
C PHE A 224 16.32 -0.36 11.82
#